data_AF-A0A6P2CXK8-F1
#
_entry.id   AF-A0A6P2CXK8-F1
#
_cell.length_a   1.000
_cell.length_b   1.000
_cell.length_c   1.000
_cell.angle_alpha   90.00
_cell.angle_beta   90.00
_cell.angle_gamma   90.00
#
_symmetry.space_group_name_H-M   'P 1'
#
loop_
_entity.id
_entity.type
_entity.pdbx_description
1 polymer ?
#
loop_
_entity_poly.entity_id
_entity_poly.type
_entity_poly.pdbx_seq_one_letter_code
_entity_poly.pdbx_strand_id
1 'polypeptide(L)'
;MTESEWLTATDPMPMLEFLRARASDRQLRLLACACWRVVLPFFGRWCREAVEIAEMYADGSSTREDLLRAWQRTKKPPRTAARYDGFHAARSAVHYAELYSSQAQRSGAISPVPFPIAQTVLCDLFGNPFRPVAVAPEWLTSDVLALATGIYAEKAFDRLPVLADALQDAGCNSDDLLNHLRSNGRHVRGCWALDLVLGKS
;
A
#
# COMPACT_ATOMS: atom_id res chain seq x y z
N MET A 1 8.04 -15.39 -12.22
CA MET A 1 7.63 -15.61 -10.83
C MET A 1 6.37 -16.44 -10.83
N THR A 2 6.28 -17.43 -9.95
CA THR A 2 5.14 -18.35 -9.75
C THR A 2 4.36 -17.99 -8.49
N GLU A 3 3.20 -18.62 -8.28
CA GLU A 3 2.39 -18.43 -7.07
C GLU A 3 3.16 -18.82 -5.79
N SER A 4 3.85 -19.96 -5.80
CA SER A 4 4.67 -20.41 -4.67
C SER A 4 5.78 -19.39 -4.36
N GLU A 5 6.49 -18.94 -5.39
CA GLU A 5 7.53 -17.91 -5.24
C GLU A 5 6.98 -16.59 -4.68
N TRP A 6 5.76 -16.19 -5.03
CA TRP A 6 5.11 -15.00 -4.48
C TRP A 6 4.81 -15.15 -2.98
N LEU A 7 4.22 -16.29 -2.59
CA LEU A 7 3.79 -16.53 -1.22
C LEU A 7 4.96 -16.69 -0.26
N THR A 8 6.09 -17.21 -0.75
CA THR A 8 7.31 -17.42 0.07
C THR A 8 8.40 -16.38 -0.16
N ALA A 9 8.15 -15.36 -0.98
CA ALA A 9 9.15 -14.34 -1.28
C ALA A 9 9.57 -13.58 -0.02
N THR A 10 10.88 -13.47 0.21
CA THR A 10 11.46 -12.59 1.23
C THR A 10 12.12 -11.36 0.60
N ASP A 11 12.50 -11.45 -0.67
CA ASP A 11 13.03 -10.34 -1.46
C ASP A 11 11.88 -9.68 -2.26
N PRO A 12 11.58 -8.39 -2.02
CA PRO A 12 10.53 -7.66 -2.71
C PRO A 12 10.89 -7.30 -4.16
N MET A 13 12.16 -7.36 -4.57
CA MET A 13 12.59 -6.90 -5.90
C MET A 13 12.05 -7.78 -7.04
N PRO A 14 12.14 -9.12 -7.00
CA PRO A 14 11.51 -9.99 -7.99
C PRO A 14 9.99 -9.81 -8.08
N MET A 15 9.34 -9.58 -6.94
CA MET A 15 7.90 -9.29 -6.86
C MET A 15 7.56 -7.98 -7.58
N LEU A 16 8.31 -6.92 -7.31
CA LEU A 16 8.12 -5.63 -7.96
C LEU A 16 8.38 -5.70 -9.47
N GLU A 17 9.43 -6.38 -9.90
CA GLU A 17 9.72 -6.58 -11.33
C GLU A 17 8.60 -7.37 -12.03
N PHE A 18 8.04 -8.39 -11.38
CA PHE A 18 6.88 -9.09 -11.90
C PHE A 18 5.66 -8.18 -12.08
N LEU A 19 5.46 -7.21 -11.18
CA LEU A 19 4.35 -6.25 -11.23
C LEU A 19 4.55 -5.11 -12.26
N ARG A 20 5.75 -4.89 -12.80
CA ARG A 20 6.07 -3.74 -13.68
C ARG A 20 5.06 -3.52 -14.81
N ALA A 21 4.58 -4.60 -15.43
CA ALA A 21 3.64 -4.56 -16.56
C ALA A 21 2.18 -4.88 -16.16
N ARG A 22 1.91 -5.05 -14.86
CA ARG A 22 0.61 -5.52 -14.32
C ARG A 22 -0.03 -4.51 -13.37
N ALA A 23 0.78 -3.72 -12.68
CA ALA A 23 0.32 -2.73 -11.72
C ALA A 23 -0.04 -1.41 -12.40
N SER A 24 -1.08 -0.75 -11.92
CA SER A 24 -1.41 0.61 -12.32
C SER A 24 -0.40 1.61 -11.74
N ASP A 25 -0.26 2.78 -12.38
CA ASP A 25 0.60 3.87 -11.87
C ASP A 25 0.16 4.30 -10.45
N ARG A 26 -1.16 4.27 -10.18
CA ARG A 26 -1.74 4.51 -8.85
C ARG A 26 -1.20 3.52 -7.82
N GLN A 27 -1.33 2.22 -8.06
CA GLN A 27 -0.86 1.18 -7.13
C GLN A 27 0.65 1.30 -6.85
N LEU A 28 1.46 1.56 -7.88
CA LEU A 28 2.90 1.73 -7.74
C LEU A 28 3.25 2.98 -6.91
N ARG A 29 2.52 4.08 -7.08
CA ARG A 29 2.70 5.27 -6.23
C ARG A 29 2.29 5.02 -4.78
N LEU A 30 1.22 4.27 -4.53
CA LEU A 30 0.80 3.91 -3.18
C LEU A 30 1.80 2.96 -2.51
N LEU A 31 2.41 2.03 -3.26
CA LEU A 31 3.55 1.22 -2.80
C LEU A 31 4.71 2.11 -2.37
N ALA A 32 5.06 3.12 -3.18
CA ALA A 32 6.10 4.07 -2.80
C ALA A 32 5.75 4.80 -1.49
N CYS A 33 4.52 5.30 -1.37
CA CYS A 33 4.05 6.01 -0.18
C CYS A 33 4.09 5.13 1.08
N ALA A 34 3.63 3.89 0.98
CA ALA A 34 3.65 2.92 2.06
C ALA A 34 5.08 2.58 2.51
N CYS A 35 6.01 2.39 1.57
CA CYS A 35 7.43 2.21 1.88
C CYS A 35 8.04 3.45 2.56
N TRP A 36 7.65 4.66 2.14
CA TRP A 36 8.08 5.90 2.81
C TRP A 36 7.50 6.01 4.22
N ARG A 37 6.22 5.66 4.45
CA ARG A 37 5.58 5.71 5.78
C ARG A 37 6.33 4.95 6.84
N VAL A 38 6.92 3.82 6.45
CA VAL A 38 7.72 2.95 7.31
C VAL A 38 8.96 3.66 7.83
N VAL A 39 9.65 4.41 6.97
CA VAL A 39 10.88 5.11 7.33
C VAL A 39 10.61 6.53 7.84
N LEU A 40 9.38 7.06 7.74
CA LEU A 40 9.00 8.40 8.23
C LEU A 40 9.40 8.71 9.68
N PRO A 41 9.44 7.78 10.65
CA PRO A 41 9.92 8.07 12.01
C PRO A 41 11.36 8.61 12.06
N PHE A 42 12.18 8.33 11.05
CA PHE A 42 13.54 8.86 10.92
C PHE A 42 13.60 10.26 10.29
N PHE A 43 12.46 10.81 9.87
CA PHE A 43 12.36 12.08 9.15
C PHE A 43 11.42 13.09 9.83
N GLY A 44 11.62 14.37 9.51
CA GLY A 44 10.84 15.47 10.08
C GLY A 44 9.43 15.65 9.47
N ARG A 45 8.67 16.61 10.02
CA ARG A 45 7.26 16.89 9.63
C ARG A 45 7.02 17.07 8.13
N TRP A 46 7.99 17.64 7.41
CA TRP A 46 7.88 17.93 5.98
C TRP A 46 7.81 16.66 5.11
N CYS A 47 8.44 15.57 5.56
CA CYS A 47 8.35 14.29 4.85
C CYS A 47 6.97 13.65 5.03
N ARG A 48 6.31 13.86 6.18
CA ARG A 48 4.94 13.37 6.42
C ARG A 48 3.94 14.05 5.48
N GLU A 49 3.97 15.38 5.43
CA GLU A 49 3.13 16.19 4.52
C GLU A 49 3.34 15.79 3.05
N ALA A 50 4.60 15.57 2.63
CA ALA A 50 4.90 15.14 1.27
C ALA A 50 4.33 13.76 0.92
N VAL A 51 4.35 12.80 1.86
CA VAL A 51 3.75 11.48 1.65
C VAL A 51 2.22 11.56 1.58
N GLU A 52 1.59 12.39 2.41
CA GLU A 52 0.14 12.60 2.35
C GLU A 52 -0.29 13.20 1.00
N ILE A 53 0.44 14.19 0.50
CA ILE A 53 0.18 14.76 -0.83
C ILE A 53 0.46 13.76 -1.94
N ALA A 54 1.48 12.89 -1.79
CA ALA A 54 1.76 11.82 -2.74
C ALA A 54 0.63 10.79 -2.80
N GLU A 55 0.01 10.45 -1.67
CA GLU A 55 -1.17 9.58 -1.62
C GLU A 55 -2.38 10.22 -2.31
N MET A 56 -2.63 11.50 -2.05
CA MET A 56 -3.71 12.24 -2.72
C MET A 56 -3.47 12.34 -4.23
N TYR A 57 -2.23 12.54 -4.66
CA TYR A 57 -1.87 12.55 -6.08
C TYR A 57 -2.08 11.18 -6.73
N ALA A 58 -1.74 10.09 -6.04
CA ALA A 58 -1.99 8.73 -6.53
C ALA A 58 -3.49 8.46 -6.73
N ASP A 59 -4.33 8.99 -5.85
CA ASP A 59 -5.80 8.90 -5.95
C ASP A 59 -6.43 9.93 -6.90
N GLY A 60 -5.64 10.80 -7.52
CA GLY A 60 -6.13 11.85 -8.41
C GLY A 60 -6.81 13.03 -7.70
N SER A 61 -6.76 13.10 -6.36
CA SER A 61 -7.33 14.20 -5.58
C SER A 61 -6.36 15.35 -5.31
N SER A 62 -5.14 15.29 -5.87
CA SER A 62 -4.15 16.36 -5.84
C SER A 62 -3.38 16.42 -7.16
N THR A 63 -2.72 17.54 -7.45
CA THR A 63 -2.00 17.74 -8.72
C THR A 63 -0.53 17.37 -8.61
N ARG A 64 0.12 17.16 -9.76
CA ARG A 64 1.57 16.97 -9.82
C ARG A 64 2.34 18.19 -9.29
N GLU A 65 1.78 19.39 -9.46
CA GLU A 65 2.37 20.62 -8.95
C GLU A 65 2.32 20.72 -7.42
N ASP A 66 1.22 20.31 -6.80
CA ASP A 66 1.10 20.23 -5.35
C ASP A 66 2.14 19.25 -4.79
N LEU A 67 2.26 18.08 -5.43
CA LEU A 67 3.27 17.08 -5.09
C LEU A 67 4.68 17.68 -5.15
N LEU A 68 5.05 18.28 -6.28
CA LEU A 68 6.37 18.91 -6.45
C LEU A 68 6.64 19.99 -5.40
N ARG A 69 5.66 20.84 -5.07
CA ARG A 69 5.77 21.87 -4.03
C ARG A 69 6.00 21.27 -2.65
N ALA A 70 5.30 20.18 -2.30
CA ALA A 70 5.50 19.47 -1.05
C ALA A 70 6.93 18.91 -0.94
N TRP A 71 7.42 18.28 -2.01
CA TRP A 71 8.78 17.72 -2.05
C TRP A 71 9.89 18.76 -1.92
N GLN A 72 9.73 19.94 -2.54
CA GLN A 72 10.72 21.03 -2.44
C GLN A 72 10.97 21.48 -1.00
N ARG A 73 9.98 21.36 -0.11
CA ARG A 73 10.10 21.73 1.32
C ARG A 73 10.98 20.77 2.13
N THR A 74 11.22 19.55 1.65
CA THR A 74 11.93 18.51 2.42
C THR A 74 13.45 18.74 2.55
N LYS A 75 14.04 19.73 1.85
CA LYS A 75 15.47 20.12 1.81
C LYS A 75 16.47 19.03 1.36
N LYS A 76 16.18 17.75 1.58
CA LYS A 76 16.86 16.57 1.03
C LYS A 76 15.83 15.66 0.36
N PRO A 77 15.25 16.07 -0.78
CA PRO A 77 14.36 15.18 -1.48
C PRO A 77 15.16 13.91 -1.84
N PRO A 78 14.66 12.71 -1.52
CA PRO A 78 15.09 11.53 -2.24
C PRO A 78 14.92 11.91 -3.71
N ARG A 79 15.99 11.83 -4.52
CA ARG A 79 16.02 12.35 -5.89
C ARG A 79 14.97 11.71 -6.83
N THR A 80 14.04 10.91 -6.29
CA THR A 80 13.39 9.78 -6.94
C THR A 80 11.86 9.76 -6.95
N ALA A 81 11.13 10.57 -6.16
CA ALA A 81 9.66 10.45 -6.11
C ALA A 81 8.89 11.34 -7.11
N ALA A 82 9.34 12.57 -7.38
CA ALA A 82 8.56 13.55 -8.16
C ALA A 82 8.92 13.61 -9.67
N ARG A 83 10.09 13.08 -10.05
CA ARG A 83 10.59 13.06 -11.43
C ARG A 83 10.27 11.77 -12.19
N TYR A 84 9.87 10.72 -11.48
CA TYR A 84 9.79 9.38 -12.00
C TYR A 84 8.33 8.93 -12.21
N ASP A 85 8.14 7.99 -13.14
CA ASP A 85 6.92 7.18 -13.21
C ASP A 85 6.70 6.40 -11.90
N GLY A 86 5.50 5.86 -11.69
CA GLY A 86 5.15 5.13 -10.48
C GLY A 86 6.10 3.96 -10.19
N PHE A 87 6.56 3.25 -11.22
CA PHE A 87 7.44 2.09 -11.06
C PHE A 87 8.80 2.47 -10.46
N HIS A 88 9.45 3.50 -11.00
CA HIS A 88 10.73 3.96 -10.48
C HIS A 88 10.61 4.58 -9.09
N ALA A 89 9.49 5.27 -8.80
CA ALA A 89 9.20 5.76 -7.46
C ALA A 89 9.08 4.59 -6.46
N ALA A 90 8.32 3.54 -6.81
CA ALA A 90 8.17 2.33 -6.01
C ALA A 90 9.50 1.63 -5.77
N ARG A 91 10.28 1.38 -6.84
CA ARG A 91 11.58 0.71 -6.78
C ARG A 91 12.56 1.43 -5.88
N SER A 92 12.62 2.76 -5.98
CA SER A 92 13.46 3.56 -5.09
C SER A 92 12.99 3.47 -3.64
N ALA A 93 11.68 3.54 -3.38
CA ALA A 93 11.14 3.53 -2.03
C ALA A 93 11.36 2.17 -1.35
N VAL A 94 11.17 1.06 -2.08
CA VAL A 94 11.47 -0.30 -1.62
C VAL A 94 12.94 -0.41 -1.24
N HIS A 95 13.85 0.03 -2.12
CA HIS A 95 15.30 0.00 -1.84
C HIS A 95 15.68 0.80 -0.58
N TYR A 96 15.12 2.01 -0.41
CA TYR A 96 15.37 2.80 0.79
C TYR A 96 14.79 2.14 2.04
N ALA A 97 13.58 1.60 1.97
CA ALA A 97 12.98 0.89 3.09
C ALA A 97 13.92 -0.24 3.55
N GLU A 98 14.41 -1.09 2.65
CA GLU A 98 15.33 -2.18 2.99
C GLU A 98 16.68 -1.72 3.53
N LEU A 99 17.25 -0.64 2.98
CA LEU A 99 18.52 -0.09 3.45
C LEU A 99 18.42 0.39 4.90
N TYR A 100 17.41 1.20 5.21
CA TYR A 100 17.18 1.70 6.57
C TYR A 100 16.83 0.57 7.55
N SER A 101 16.11 -0.46 7.06
CA SER A 101 15.81 -1.68 7.81
C SER A 101 17.07 -2.40 8.26
N SER A 102 17.96 -2.65 7.29
CA SER A 102 19.24 -3.33 7.50
C SER A 102 20.15 -2.54 8.42
N GLN A 103 20.15 -1.21 8.30
CA GLN A 103 20.96 -0.34 9.15
C GLN A 103 20.48 -0.34 10.61
N ALA A 104 19.16 -0.29 10.84
CA ALA A 104 18.58 -0.37 12.18
C ALA A 104 18.90 -1.71 12.87
N GLN A 105 18.83 -2.82 12.14
CA GLN A 105 19.22 -4.13 12.66
C GLN A 105 20.70 -4.19 13.04
N ARG A 106 21.60 -3.70 12.17
CA ARG A 106 23.05 -3.71 12.43
C ARG A 106 23.47 -2.85 13.61
N SER A 107 22.77 -1.75 13.86
CA SER A 107 23.10 -0.84 14.97
C SER A 107 22.57 -1.31 16.32
N GLY A 108 21.84 -2.44 16.37
CA GLY A 108 21.18 -2.91 17.60
C GLY A 108 20.08 -1.97 18.10
N ALA A 109 19.71 -0.95 17.30
CA ALA A 109 18.59 -0.11 17.60
C ALA A 109 17.31 -0.95 17.47
N ILE A 110 16.41 -0.85 18.45
CA ILE A 110 15.06 -1.40 18.30
C ILE A 110 14.45 -0.71 17.10
N SER A 111 14.35 -1.42 15.97
CA SER A 111 13.61 -0.93 14.83
C SER A 111 12.16 -0.78 15.27
N PRO A 112 11.54 0.41 15.17
CA PRO A 112 10.13 0.59 15.49
C PRO A 112 9.21 -0.14 14.49
N VAL A 113 9.78 -0.84 13.48
CA VAL A 113 9.04 -1.43 12.38
C VAL A 113 9.45 -2.90 12.15
N PRO A 114 8.52 -3.88 12.14
CA PRO A 114 8.80 -5.31 11.92
C PRO A 114 9.16 -5.62 10.46
N PHE A 115 10.08 -6.55 10.20
CA PHE A 115 10.57 -6.93 8.85
C PHE A 115 10.17 -8.35 8.44
N PRO A 116 10.08 -8.66 7.12
CA PRO A 116 10.31 -7.80 5.95
C PRO A 116 9.08 -6.94 5.57
N ILE A 117 9.28 -5.64 5.37
CA ILE A 117 8.17 -4.69 5.21
C ILE A 117 7.68 -4.62 3.78
N ALA A 118 8.60 -4.54 2.82
CA ALA A 118 8.23 -4.33 1.43
C ALA A 118 7.38 -5.49 0.89
N GLN A 119 7.67 -6.73 1.29
CA GLN A 119 6.85 -7.90 0.93
C GLN A 119 5.43 -7.80 1.52
N THR A 120 5.28 -7.47 2.82
CA THR A 120 3.94 -7.31 3.41
C THR A 120 3.13 -6.21 2.72
N VAL A 121 3.76 -5.09 2.38
CA VAL A 121 3.11 -3.97 1.66
C VAL A 121 2.75 -4.37 0.23
N LEU A 122 3.60 -5.13 -0.46
CA LEU A 122 3.31 -5.67 -1.78
C LEU A 122 2.09 -6.60 -1.74
N CYS A 123 2.06 -7.56 -0.81
CA CYS A 123 0.93 -8.47 -0.65
C CYS A 123 -0.35 -7.71 -0.26
N ASP A 124 -0.26 -6.66 0.54
CA ASP A 124 -1.42 -5.84 0.90
C ASP A 124 -1.97 -5.03 -0.28
N LEU A 125 -1.12 -4.46 -1.14
CA LEU A 125 -1.56 -3.65 -2.27
C LEU A 125 -2.01 -4.46 -3.49
N PHE A 126 -1.42 -5.62 -3.71
CA PHE A 126 -1.60 -6.40 -4.95
C PHE A 126 -2.29 -7.75 -4.73
N GLY A 127 -2.45 -8.18 -3.47
CA GLY A 127 -3.03 -9.48 -3.14
C GLY A 127 -2.18 -10.64 -3.69
N ASN A 128 -2.85 -11.73 -4.07
CA ASN A 128 -2.24 -12.81 -4.83
C ASN A 128 -2.54 -12.62 -6.33
N PRO A 129 -1.56 -12.21 -7.16
CA PRO A 129 -1.80 -11.92 -8.57
C PRO A 129 -2.09 -13.18 -9.41
N PHE A 130 -1.96 -14.38 -8.82
CA PHE A 130 -2.30 -15.66 -9.44
C PHE A 130 -3.72 -16.14 -9.08
N ARG A 131 -4.37 -15.50 -8.10
CA ARG A 131 -5.75 -15.74 -7.67
C ARG A 131 -6.54 -14.44 -7.63
N PRO A 132 -6.83 -13.84 -8.80
CA PRO A 132 -7.62 -12.62 -8.85
C PRO A 132 -9.03 -12.88 -8.30
N VAL A 133 -9.45 -12.03 -7.36
CA VAL A 133 -10.81 -12.06 -6.80
C VAL A 133 -11.68 -11.08 -7.59
N ALA A 134 -12.86 -11.52 -8.00
CA ALA A 134 -13.91 -10.66 -8.55
C ALA A 134 -14.93 -10.34 -7.47
N VAL A 135 -15.37 -9.08 -7.39
CA VAL A 135 -16.47 -8.68 -6.51
C VAL A 135 -17.79 -8.77 -7.25
N ALA A 136 -18.76 -9.44 -6.63
CA ALA A 136 -20.11 -9.52 -7.13
C ALA A 136 -20.90 -8.25 -6.73
N PRO A 137 -21.69 -7.63 -7.63
CA PRO A 137 -22.45 -6.41 -7.31
C PRO A 137 -23.40 -6.56 -6.12
N GLU A 138 -23.88 -7.77 -5.85
CA GLU A 138 -24.79 -8.09 -4.75
C GLU A 138 -24.14 -7.89 -3.38
N TRP A 139 -22.80 -7.98 -3.30
CA TRP A 139 -22.05 -7.77 -2.05
C TRP A 139 -21.90 -6.28 -1.72
N LEU A 140 -22.06 -5.39 -2.70
CA LEU A 140 -21.81 -3.95 -2.59
C LEU A 140 -23.05 -3.18 -2.13
N THR A 141 -23.59 -3.58 -0.98
CA THR A 141 -24.71 -2.86 -0.34
C THR A 141 -24.31 -1.44 0.06
N SER A 142 -25.30 -0.58 0.32
CA SER A 142 -25.05 0.79 0.79
C SER A 142 -24.18 0.82 2.05
N ASP A 143 -24.39 -0.13 2.96
CA ASP A 143 -23.69 -0.19 4.24
C ASP A 143 -22.24 -0.64 4.06
N VAL A 144 -22.00 -1.64 3.20
CA VAL A 144 -20.66 -2.07 2.81
C VAL A 144 -19.88 -0.92 2.18
N LEU A 145 -20.47 -0.21 1.23
CA LEU A 145 -19.83 0.91 0.55
C LEU A 145 -19.57 2.10 1.48
N ALA A 146 -20.51 2.43 2.37
CA ALA A 146 -20.34 3.49 3.36
C ALA A 146 -19.20 3.16 4.33
N LEU A 147 -19.16 1.92 4.85
CA LEU A 147 -18.12 1.46 5.74
C LEU A 147 -16.75 1.45 5.05
N ALA A 148 -16.66 0.88 3.85
CA ALA A 148 -15.42 0.86 3.06
C ALA A 148 -14.91 2.28 2.78
N THR A 149 -15.80 3.20 2.41
CA THR A 149 -15.46 4.61 2.15
C THR A 149 -14.91 5.30 3.40
N GLY A 150 -15.56 5.10 4.55
CA GLY A 150 -15.11 5.65 5.83
C GLY A 150 -13.74 5.11 6.24
N ILE A 151 -13.55 3.79 6.16
CA ILE A 151 -12.27 3.13 6.44
C ILE A 151 -11.15 3.72 5.57
N TYR A 152 -11.40 3.86 4.27
CA TYR A 152 -10.42 4.37 3.31
C TYR A 152 -10.05 5.83 3.60
N ALA A 153 -11.06 6.69 3.83
CA ALA A 153 -10.86 8.12 4.05
C ALA A 153 -10.11 8.40 5.36
N GLU A 154 -10.49 7.71 6.44
CA GLU A 154 -9.90 7.88 7.77
C GLU A 154 -8.61 7.06 7.97
N LYS A 155 -8.28 6.16 7.04
CA LYS A 155 -7.21 5.15 7.18
C LYS A 155 -7.40 4.28 8.44
N ALA A 156 -8.66 4.04 8.82
CA ALA A 156 -9.05 3.27 9.99
C ALA A 156 -9.02 1.76 9.70
N PHE A 157 -7.85 1.25 9.30
CA PHE A 157 -7.69 -0.14 8.84
C PHE A 157 -7.94 -1.18 9.94
N ASP A 158 -7.89 -0.76 11.20
CA ASP A 158 -8.32 -1.56 12.36
C ASP A 158 -9.80 -1.98 12.29
N ARG A 159 -10.62 -1.27 11.49
CA ARG A 159 -12.04 -1.59 11.27
C ARG A 159 -12.29 -2.54 10.08
N LEU A 160 -11.26 -3.01 9.37
CA LEU A 160 -11.42 -3.94 8.24
C LEU A 160 -12.11 -5.27 8.62
N PRO A 161 -11.93 -5.85 9.83
CA PRO A 161 -12.71 -7.02 10.23
C PRO A 161 -14.22 -6.75 10.23
N VAL A 162 -14.65 -5.54 10.61
CA VAL A 162 -16.07 -5.14 10.57
C VAL A 162 -16.58 -5.07 9.12
N LEU A 163 -15.72 -4.63 8.19
CA LEU A 163 -16.05 -4.66 6.76
C LEU A 163 -16.18 -6.10 6.24
N ALA A 164 -15.34 -7.02 6.71
CA ALA A 164 -15.44 -8.43 6.36
C ALA A 164 -16.78 -9.02 6.82
N ASP A 165 -17.23 -8.70 8.02
CA ASP A 165 -18.51 -9.16 8.55
C ASP A 165 -19.68 -8.59 7.75
N ALA A 166 -19.65 -7.29 7.43
CA ALA A 166 -20.67 -6.66 6.58
C ALA A 166 -20.72 -7.27 5.16
N LEU A 167 -19.57 -7.59 4.56
CA LEU A 167 -19.51 -8.30 3.28
C LEU A 167 -20.08 -9.71 3.38
N GLN A 168 -19.76 -10.44 4.44
CA GLN A 168 -20.29 -11.79 4.67
C GLN A 168 -21.81 -11.78 4.86
N ASP A 169 -22.35 -10.82 5.61
CA ASP A 169 -23.79 -10.61 5.78
C ASP A 169 -24.48 -10.26 4.45
N ALA A 170 -23.79 -9.55 3.56
CA ALA A 170 -24.23 -9.27 2.18
C ALA A 170 -24.10 -10.49 1.24
N GLY A 171 -23.69 -11.65 1.73
CA GLY A 171 -23.59 -12.89 0.96
C GLY A 171 -22.24 -13.10 0.27
N CYS A 172 -21.19 -12.37 0.66
CA CYS A 172 -19.84 -12.61 0.15
C CYS A 172 -19.35 -14.01 0.54
N ASN A 173 -18.91 -14.78 -0.46
CA ASN A 173 -18.40 -16.14 -0.31
C ASN A 173 -16.91 -16.28 -0.71
N SER A 174 -16.19 -15.16 -0.86
CA SER A 174 -14.77 -15.18 -1.19
C SER A 174 -13.92 -15.30 0.08
N ASP A 175 -13.42 -16.51 0.35
CA ASP A 175 -12.53 -16.76 1.49
C ASP A 175 -11.27 -15.90 1.44
N ASP A 176 -10.67 -15.71 0.26
CA ASP A 176 -9.45 -14.90 0.10
C ASP A 176 -9.69 -13.43 0.51
N LEU A 177 -10.84 -12.85 0.11
CA LEU A 177 -11.21 -11.48 0.47
C LEU A 177 -11.50 -11.36 1.97
N LEU A 178 -12.35 -12.23 2.50
CA LEU A 178 -12.76 -12.18 3.90
C LEU A 178 -11.58 -12.45 4.86
N ASN A 179 -10.73 -13.42 4.53
CA ASN A 179 -9.56 -13.74 5.35
C ASN A 179 -8.52 -12.63 5.33
N HIS A 180 -8.32 -11.96 4.19
CA HIS A 180 -7.41 -10.81 4.12
C HIS A 180 -7.90 -9.65 5.00
N LEU A 181 -9.19 -9.29 4.91
CA LEU A 181 -9.78 -8.20 5.71
C LEU A 181 -9.76 -8.49 7.23
N ARG A 182 -9.83 -9.77 7.62
CA ARG A 182 -9.73 -10.22 9.01
C ARG A 182 -8.30 -10.42 9.49
N SER A 183 -7.31 -10.38 8.58
CA SER A 183 -5.94 -10.62 8.95
C SER A 183 -5.44 -9.51 9.87
N ASN A 184 -4.65 -9.85 10.88
CA ASN A 184 -3.92 -8.86 11.69
C ASN A 184 -2.71 -8.28 10.94
N GLY A 185 -2.70 -8.39 9.61
CA GLY A 185 -1.64 -7.89 8.76
C GLY A 185 -1.58 -6.36 8.75
N ARG A 186 -0.46 -5.82 8.29
CA ARG A 186 -0.36 -4.38 8.07
C ARG A 186 -1.09 -4.02 6.78
N HIS A 187 -2.19 -3.30 6.94
CA HIS A 187 -2.90 -2.69 5.82
C HIS A 187 -2.41 -1.26 5.56
N VAL A 188 -2.37 -0.89 4.28
CA VAL A 188 -2.00 0.44 3.81
C VAL A 188 -3.06 1.00 2.85
N ARG A 189 -2.98 2.30 2.57
CA ARG A 189 -3.83 2.92 1.55
C ARG A 189 -3.52 2.28 0.20
N GLY A 190 -4.55 1.77 -0.46
CA GLY A 190 -4.44 0.95 -1.67
C GLY A 190 -4.54 -0.56 -1.42
N CYS A 191 -4.84 -0.98 -0.18
CA CYS A 191 -5.14 -2.38 0.15
C CYS A 191 -6.07 -3.00 -0.91
N TRP A 192 -5.65 -4.11 -1.52
CA TRP A 192 -6.29 -4.69 -2.69
C TRP A 192 -7.76 -5.01 -2.44
N ALA A 193 -8.08 -5.51 -1.24
CA ALA A 193 -9.43 -5.90 -0.85
C ALA A 193 -10.36 -4.67 -0.75
N LEU A 194 -9.86 -3.60 -0.15
CA LEU A 194 -10.61 -2.37 0.02
C LEU A 194 -10.77 -1.62 -1.32
N ASP A 195 -9.69 -1.56 -2.11
CA ASP A 195 -9.74 -0.98 -3.45
C ASP A 195 -10.69 -1.75 -4.37
N LEU A 196 -10.74 -3.08 -4.25
CA LEU A 196 -11.67 -3.91 -5.01
C LEU A 196 -13.14 -3.59 -4.68
N VAL A 197 -13.47 -3.44 -3.39
CA VAL A 197 -14.82 -3.01 -2.94
C VAL A 197 -15.15 -1.60 -3.41
N LEU A 198 -14.17 -0.69 -3.45
CA LEU A 198 -14.37 0.71 -3.85
C LEU A 198 -14.22 0.97 -5.35
N GLY A 199 -13.89 -0.06 -6.15
CA GLY A 199 -13.62 0.09 -7.59
C GLY A 199 -12.41 0.98 -7.91
N LYS A 200 -11.35 0.89 -7.10
CA LYS A 200 -10.14 1.74 -7.18
C LYS A 200 -8.88 1.03 -7.73
N SER A 201 -8.96 -0.27 -8.03
CA SER A 201 -7.84 -1.10 -8.48
C SER A 201 -7.19 -0.62 -9.79
#